data_AF-K5Z1Z1-F1
#
_entry.id   AF-K5Z1Z1-F1
#
_cell.length_a   1.000
_cell.length_b   1.000
_cell.length_c   1.000
_cell.angle_alpha   90.00
_cell.angle_beta   90.00
_cell.angle_gamma   90.00
#
_symmetry.space_group_name_H-M   'P 1'
#
loop_
_entity.id
_entity.type
_entity.pdbx_description
1 polymer ?
#
loop_
_entity_poly.entity_id
_entity_poly.type
_entity_poly.pdbx_seq_one_letter_code
_entity_poly.pdbx_strand_id
1 'polypeptide(L)' 'MAKENGPVLDMTPDGHFVEPSKPSLAQIALRLLTFAVALGVGAVVVWTAFLMIPVLLVLGFAGYLLMRGQRRGWRGF' A
#
# COMPACT_ATOMS: atom_id res chain seq x y z
N MET A 1 -22.99 -40.87 -5.79
CA MET A 1 -22.02 -40.66 -6.89
C MET A 1 -20.86 -39.86 -6.33
N ALA A 2 -19.78 -40.53 -5.94
CA ALA A 2 -18.59 -39.88 -5.42
C ALA A 2 -17.83 -39.22 -6.58
N LYS A 3 -17.55 -37.93 -6.48
CA LYS A 3 -16.66 -37.23 -7.42
C LYS A 3 -15.23 -37.76 -7.21
N GLU A 4 -14.79 -38.66 -8.07
CA GLU A 4 -13.38 -39.00 -8.26
C GLU A 4 -12.66 -37.82 -8.91
N ASN A 5 -12.49 -36.73 -8.18
CA ASN A 5 -11.53 -35.70 -8.56
C ASN A 5 -10.18 -36.09 -7.94
N GLY A 6 -9.57 -37.16 -8.47
CA GLY A 6 -8.18 -37.48 -8.21
C GLY A 6 -7.26 -36.32 -8.66
N PRO A 7 -6.00 -36.28 -8.21
CA PRO A 7 -5.06 -35.26 -8.65
C PRO A 7 -4.95 -35.30 -10.18
N VAL A 8 -5.35 -34.20 -10.83
CA VAL A 8 -5.18 -34.02 -12.29
C VAL A 8 -3.70 -33.78 -12.52
N LEU A 9 -2.99 -34.83 -12.97
CA LEU A 9 -1.62 -34.71 -13.40
C LEU A 9 -1.58 -33.97 -14.73
N ASP A 10 -1.06 -32.74 -14.70
CA ASP A 10 -0.86 -31.91 -15.88
C ASP A 10 0.38 -32.43 -16.65
N MET A 11 0.14 -33.47 -17.45
CA MET A 11 1.14 -34.16 -18.27
C MET A 11 0.95 -33.83 -19.74
N THR A 12 2.04 -33.75 -20.50
CA THR A 12 2.02 -33.73 -21.96
C THR A 12 1.56 -35.10 -22.48
N PRO A 13 1.10 -35.21 -23.76
CA PRO A 13 0.73 -36.49 -24.37
C PRO A 13 1.84 -37.56 -24.33
N ASP A 14 3.10 -37.12 -24.19
CA ASP A 14 4.29 -37.97 -24.11
C ASP A 14 4.65 -38.39 -22.66
N GLY A 15 3.83 -38.02 -21.67
CA GLY A 15 4.02 -38.40 -20.26
C GLY A 15 5.02 -37.54 -19.48
N HIS A 16 5.46 -36.40 -20.03
CA HIS A 16 6.30 -35.44 -19.32
C HIS A 16 5.44 -34.44 -18.54
N PHE A 17 5.93 -33.95 -17.41
CA PHE A 17 5.28 -32.84 -16.70
C PHE A 17 5.40 -31.55 -17.51
N VAL A 18 4.33 -30.76 -17.56
CA VAL A 18 4.39 -29.43 -18.17
C VAL A 18 5.29 -28.54 -17.32
N GLU A 19 6.46 -28.17 -17.85
CA GLU A 19 7.33 -27.21 -17.17
C GLU A 19 6.74 -25.80 -17.28
N PRO A 20 6.59 -25.06 -16.16
CA PRO A 20 6.16 -23.68 -16.22
C PRO A 20 7.21 -22.83 -16.94
N SER A 21 6.73 -21.85 -17.70
CA SER A 21 7.63 -20.95 -18.43
C SER A 21 8.53 -20.18 -17.45
N LYS A 22 9.85 -20.30 -17.66
CA LYS A 22 10.83 -19.59 -16.82
C LYS A 22 10.72 -18.09 -17.10
N PRO A 23 10.69 -17.24 -16.07
CA PRO A 23 10.61 -15.80 -16.28
C PRO A 23 11.86 -15.31 -17.01
N SER A 24 11.68 -14.43 -17.99
CA SER A 24 12.80 -13.84 -18.70
C SER A 24 13.53 -12.81 -17.82
N LEU A 25 14.81 -12.56 -18.11
CA LEU A 25 15.58 -11.53 -17.39
C LEU A 25 14.90 -10.16 -17.44
N ALA A 26 14.26 -9.83 -18.58
CA ALA A 26 13.49 -8.60 -18.73
C ALA A 26 12.28 -8.53 -17.77
N GLN A 27 11.57 -9.65 -17.58
CA GLN A 27 10.46 -9.71 -16.62
C GLN A 27 10.95 -9.55 -15.18
N ILE A 28 12.10 -10.13 -14.84
CA ILE A 28 12.72 -9.98 -13.51
C ILE A 28 13.12 -8.52 -13.29
N ALA A 29 13.84 -7.91 -14.25
CA ALA A 29 14.26 -6.52 -14.18
C ALA A 29 13.06 -5.56 -14.05
N LEU A 30 11.99 -5.80 -14.81
CA LEU A 30 10.77 -5.00 -14.72
C LEU A 30 10.15 -5.10 -13.33
N ARG A 31 10.02 -6.30 -12.75
CA ARG A 31 9.48 -6.49 -11.40
C ARG A 31 10.30 -5.74 -10.34
N LEU A 32 11.63 -5.81 -10.43
CA LEU A 32 12.53 -5.09 -9.52
C LEU A 32 12.39 -3.58 -9.66
N LEU A 33 12.28 -3.07 -10.89
CA LEU A 33 12.06 -1.66 -11.16
C LEU A 33 10.73 -1.19 -10.55
N THR A 34 9.64 -1.93 -10.79
CA THR A 34 8.31 -1.59 -10.24
C THR A 34 8.34 -1.60 -8.71
N PHE A 35 9.02 -2.57 -8.10
CA PHE A 35 9.18 -2.65 -6.66
C PHE A 35 9.99 -1.48 -6.09
N ALA A 36 11.10 -1.10 -6.75
CA ALA A 36 11.90 0.05 -6.34
C ALA A 36 11.11 1.36 -6.42
N VAL A 37 10.31 1.55 -7.47
CA VAL A 37 9.42 2.71 -7.61
C VAL A 37 8.38 2.73 -6.49
N ALA A 38 7.73 1.59 -6.21
CA ALA A 38 6.75 1.50 -5.13
C ALA A 38 7.36 1.83 -3.76
N LEU A 39 8.57 1.33 -3.46
CA LEU A 39 9.32 1.68 -2.27
C LEU A 39 9.63 3.18 -2.20
N GLY A 40 10.08 3.77 -3.32
CA GLY A 40 10.37 5.21 -3.39
C GLY A 40 9.15 6.07 -3.11
N VAL A 41 8.01 5.74 -3.73
CA VAL A 41 6.73 6.43 -3.46
C VAL A 41 6.31 6.27 -2.00
N GLY A 42 6.39 5.05 -1.46
CA GLY A 42 6.08 4.78 -0.05
C GLY A 42 6.95 5.61 0.90
N ALA A 43 8.25 5.70 0.63
CA ALA A 43 9.17 6.51 1.43
C ALA A 43 8.80 8.01 1.38
N VAL A 44 8.49 8.55 0.21
CA VAL A 44 8.07 9.96 0.07
C VAL A 44 6.79 10.24 0.85
N VAL A 45 5.79 9.35 0.77
CA VAL A 45 4.54 9.49 1.53
C VAL A 45 4.80 9.50 3.04
N VAL A 46 5.62 8.56 3.53
CA VAL A 46 5.97 8.48 4.95
C VAL A 46 6.71 9.73 5.43
N TRP A 47 7.70 10.21 4.68
CA TRP A 47 8.42 11.44 5.03
C TRP A 47 7.52 12.67 5.00
N THR A 48 6.63 12.76 4.01
CA THR A 48 5.65 13.83 3.92
C THR A 48 4.72 13.81 5.13
N ALA A 49 4.27 12.63 5.55
CA ALA A 49 3.43 12.48 6.74
C ALA A 49 4.16 12.92 8.01
N PHE A 50 5.44 12.55 8.18
CA PHE A 50 6.25 12.98 9.33
C PHE A 50 6.39 14.50 9.43
N LEU A 51 6.44 15.21 8.29
CA LEU A 51 6.49 16.68 8.27
C LEU A 51 5.11 17.32 8.45
N MET A 52 4.09 16.79 7.77
CA MET A 52 2.75 17.38 7.74
C MET A 52 1.97 17.14 9.03
N ILE A 53 2.05 15.96 9.63
CA ILE A 53 1.27 15.61 10.82
C ILE A 53 1.53 16.59 11.98
N PRO A 54 2.79 16.90 12.37
CA PRO A 54 3.06 17.87 13.42
C PRO A 54 2.48 19.26 13.13
N VAL A 55 2.61 19.73 11.88
CA VAL A 55 2.08 21.02 11.45
C VAL A 55 0.55 21.05 11.59
N LEU A 56 -0.13 20.00 11.11
CA LEU A 56 -1.58 19.89 11.21
C LEU A 56 -2.06 19.79 12.66
N LEU A 57 -1.31 19.11 13.54
CA LEU A 57 -1.62 19.04 14.97
C LEU A 57 -1.51 20.43 15.63
N VAL A 58 -0.45 21.18 15.33
CA VAL A 58 -0.28 22.56 15.84
C VAL A 58 -1.40 23.46 15.35
N LEU A 59 -1.70 23.44 14.05
CA LEU A 59 -2.79 24.25 13.47
C LEU A 59 -4.15 23.86 14.04
N GLY A 60 -4.42 22.56 14.16
CA GLY A 60 -5.65 22.05 14.76
C GLY A 60 -5.81 22.48 16.22
N PHE A 61 -4.73 22.42 16.99
CA PHE A 61 -4.73 22.89 18.38
C PHE A 61 -4.92 24.40 18.49
N ALA A 62 -4.22 25.19 17.67
CA ALA A 62 -4.39 26.64 17.62
C ALA A 62 -5.82 27.03 17.23
N GLY A 63 -6.39 26.40 16.21
CA GLY A 63 -7.78 26.60 15.79
C GLY A 63 -8.77 26.26 16.90
N TYR A 64 -8.55 25.15 17.62
CA TYR A 64 -9.36 24.77 18.77
C TYR A 64 -9.31 25.83 19.88
N LEU A 65 -8.13 26.34 20.23
CA LEU A 65 -7.98 27.38 21.25
C LEU A 65 -8.69 28.68 20.85
N LEU A 66 -8.58 29.11 19.59
CA LEU A 66 -9.26 30.30 19.07
C LEU A 66 -10.79 30.15 19.18
N MET A 67 -11.34 29.03 18.72
CA MET A 67 -12.78 28.76 18.83
C MET A 67 -13.26 28.73 20.28
N ARG A 68 -12.46 28.14 21.19
CA ARG A 68 -12.79 28.08 22.62
C ARG A 68 -12.73 29.46 23.28
N GLY A 69 -11.75 30.29 22.89
CA GLY A 69 -11.60 31.66 23.38
C GLY A 69 -12.77 32.55 22.97
N GLN A 70 -13.19 32.50 21.70
CA GLN A 70 -14.34 33.26 21.21
C GLN A 70 -15.65 32.90 21.95
N ARG A 71 -15.89 31.62 22.23
CA ARG A 71 -17.08 31.18 22.99
C ARG A 71 -17.10 31.67 24.45
N ARG A 72 -15.94 31.95 25.05
CA ARG A 72 -15.85 32.54 26.39
C ARG A 72 -16.05 34.06 26.37
N GLY A 73 -15.53 34.76 25.36
CA GLY A 73 -15.73 36.20 25.19
C GLY A 73 -17.20 36.59 24.93
N TRP A 74 -17.96 35.72 24.26
CA TRP A 74 -19.37 36.01 23.91
C TRP A 74 -20.37 35.83 25.07
N ARG A 75 -19.96 35.20 26.18
CA ARG A 75 -20.78 35.03 27.39
C ARG A 75 -20.59 36.15 28.42
N GLY A 76 -19.76 37.13 28.12
CA GLY A 76 -19.42 38.26 29.01
C GLY A 76 -20.10 39.59 28.65
N PHE A 77 -21.02 39.60 27.68
CA PHE A 77 -21.89 40.73 27.34
C PHE A 77 -23.35 40.33 27.49
#